data_AF-A0A1W9T2M7-F1
#
_entry.id   AF-A0A1W9T2M7-F1
#
_cell.length_a   1.000
_cell.length_b   1.000
_cell.length_c   1.000
_cell.angle_alpha   90.00
_cell.angle_beta   90.00
_cell.angle_gamma   90.00
#
_symmetry.space_group_name_H-M   'P 1'
#
loop_
_entity.id
_entity.type
_entity.pdbx_description
1 polymer ?
#
loop_
_entity_poly.entity_id
_entity_poly.type
_entity_poly.pdbx_seq_one_letter_code
_entity_poly.pdbx_strand_id
1 'polypeptide(L)'
;MKITNQQKKIIVSELRKRQKNYESQSQMAKAFGVSAAQTTRILKGEVNRVLSDENFLRLATELGLDLRGYQWKTAKTPVFNKVYTQLQVCQNEGISAMLVDNAGVGKSYTAKEYVKENANAVYIDCSQVKTKLIFIKEIARKFGLNAKGRYADIYKDLVFYLNTSVAPLIILDEAGDLKPDAFLELKALWNATEGLTGYYMMGADGLRAVVERNIELRKIGYTELFRRFGERFQQVTPVGKEDLDSFKRQQLSLVAKANGMTNIQELYAKTGGSLTRLNIEFKKLKRRQVA
;
A
#
# COMPACT_ATOMS: atom_id res chain seq x y z
N MET A 1 -16.00 8.67 19.31
CA MET A 1 -15.27 9.92 19.00
C MET A 1 -16.09 10.70 17.99
N LYS A 2 -16.46 11.95 18.29
CA LYS A 2 -17.24 12.80 17.36
C LYS A 2 -16.25 13.50 16.43
N ILE A 3 -16.40 13.36 15.12
CA ILE A 3 -15.50 13.99 14.14
C ILE A 3 -15.95 15.43 13.86
N THR A 4 -15.01 16.37 13.82
CA THR A 4 -15.33 17.79 13.58
C THR A 4 -15.64 18.07 12.11
N ASN A 5 -16.40 19.14 11.82
CA ASN A 5 -16.68 19.54 10.44
C ASN A 5 -15.40 19.90 9.66
N GLN A 6 -14.38 20.42 10.32
CA GLN A 6 -13.08 20.69 9.70
C GLN A 6 -12.39 19.40 9.26
N GLN A 7 -12.38 18.37 10.12
CA GLN A 7 -11.84 17.05 9.77
C GLN A 7 -12.62 16.40 8.62
N LYS A 8 -13.96 16.52 8.61
CA LYS A 8 -14.79 16.07 7.48
C LYS A 8 -14.41 16.76 6.17
N LYS A 9 -14.17 18.08 6.19
CA LYS A 9 -13.69 18.83 5.01
C LYS A 9 -12.31 18.36 4.53
N ILE A 10 -11.40 18.04 5.43
CA ILE A 10 -10.08 17.47 5.07
C ILE A 10 -10.25 16.13 4.35
N ILE A 11 -11.10 15.24 4.88
CA ILE A 11 -11.40 13.94 4.26
C ILE A 11 -11.97 14.12 2.86
N VAL A 12 -12.96 15.01 2.69
CA VAL A 12 -13.57 15.30 1.40
C VAL A 12 -12.56 15.89 0.41
N SER A 13 -11.69 16.78 0.87
CA SER A 13 -10.64 17.37 0.03
C SER A 13 -9.68 16.29 -0.50
N GLU A 14 -9.25 15.36 0.35
CA GLU A 14 -8.39 14.25 -0.08
C GLU A 14 -9.15 13.29 -1.01
N LEU A 15 -10.41 12.97 -0.72
CA LEU A 15 -11.24 12.14 -1.57
C LEU A 15 -11.41 12.72 -2.98
N ARG A 16 -11.54 14.06 -3.11
CA ARG A 16 -11.57 14.76 -4.40
C ARG A 16 -10.29 14.53 -5.20
N LYS A 17 -9.12 14.59 -4.55
CA LYS A 17 -7.84 14.35 -5.24
C LYS A 17 -7.73 12.92 -5.76
N ARG A 18 -8.36 11.95 -5.07
CA ARG A 18 -8.38 10.54 -5.48
C ARG A 18 -9.29 10.25 -6.67
N GLN A 19 -10.18 11.16 -7.08
CA GLN A 19 -11.08 10.94 -8.20
C GLN A 19 -10.33 10.57 -9.49
N LYS A 20 -9.18 11.20 -9.74
CA LYS A 20 -8.35 10.94 -10.92
C LYS A 20 -7.84 9.50 -11.03
N ASN A 21 -7.88 8.73 -9.93
CA ASN A 21 -7.40 7.35 -9.89
C ASN A 21 -8.49 6.32 -10.26
N TYR A 22 -9.72 6.78 -10.49
CA TYR A 22 -10.88 5.95 -10.82
C TYR A 22 -11.55 6.46 -12.08
N GLU A 23 -12.09 5.55 -12.89
CA GLU A 23 -12.79 5.86 -14.14
C GLU A 23 -14.13 6.57 -13.88
N SER A 24 -14.75 6.27 -12.74
CA SER A 24 -16.03 6.88 -12.36
C SER A 24 -16.17 7.08 -10.85
N GLN A 25 -17.03 8.02 -10.46
CA GLN A 25 -17.39 8.21 -9.05
C GLN A 25 -18.07 6.96 -8.45
N SER A 26 -18.77 6.16 -9.25
CA SER A 26 -19.39 4.92 -8.81
C SER A 26 -18.34 3.87 -8.44
N GLN A 27 -17.29 3.73 -9.27
CA GLN A 27 -16.15 2.87 -8.98
C GLN A 27 -15.42 3.32 -7.71
N MET A 28 -15.13 4.62 -7.59
CA MET A 28 -14.53 5.19 -6.39
C MET A 28 -15.38 4.93 -5.15
N ALA A 29 -16.69 5.13 -5.23
CA ALA A 29 -17.62 4.91 -4.12
C ALA A 29 -17.54 3.46 -3.61
N LYS A 30 -17.56 2.48 -4.53
CA LYS A 30 -17.38 1.06 -4.20
C LYS A 30 -16.03 0.78 -3.54
N ALA A 31 -14.94 1.38 -4.06
CA ALA A 31 -13.61 1.21 -3.50
C ALA A 31 -13.50 1.69 -2.05
N PHE A 32 -14.15 2.81 -1.74
CA PHE A 32 -14.20 3.36 -0.39
C PHE A 32 -15.36 2.84 0.47
N GLY A 33 -16.17 1.90 -0.04
CA GLY A 33 -17.26 1.27 0.72
C GLY A 33 -18.43 2.20 1.05
N VAL A 34 -18.69 3.20 0.21
CA VAL A 34 -19.79 4.18 0.35
C VAL A 34 -20.72 4.13 -0.87
N SER A 35 -21.94 4.64 -0.74
CA SER A 35 -22.85 4.70 -1.90
C SER A 35 -22.47 5.80 -2.89
N ALA A 36 -22.81 5.62 -4.16
CA ALA A 36 -22.60 6.65 -5.20
C ALA A 36 -23.34 7.96 -4.88
N ALA A 37 -24.56 7.87 -4.33
CA ALA A 37 -25.34 9.03 -3.91
C ALA A 37 -24.65 9.80 -2.76
N GLN A 38 -24.18 9.09 -1.73
CA GLN A 38 -23.43 9.72 -0.63
C GLN A 38 -22.13 10.35 -1.14
N THR A 39 -21.41 9.65 -2.01
CA THR A 39 -20.16 10.14 -2.62
C THR A 39 -20.39 11.43 -3.39
N THR A 40 -21.42 11.48 -4.23
CA THR A 40 -21.80 12.69 -4.97
C THR A 40 -22.07 13.87 -4.03
N ARG A 41 -22.83 13.65 -2.96
CA ARG A 41 -23.19 14.69 -1.98
C ARG A 41 -21.97 15.20 -1.19
N ILE A 42 -21.15 14.31 -0.65
CA ILE A 42 -19.93 14.72 0.08
C ILE A 42 -18.96 15.45 -0.84
N LEU A 43 -18.84 15.05 -2.11
CA LEU A 43 -18.05 15.74 -3.13
C LEU A 43 -18.67 17.07 -3.59
N LYS A 44 -19.91 17.40 -3.22
CA LYS A 44 -20.48 18.75 -3.37
C LYS A 44 -20.25 19.62 -2.12
N GLY A 45 -19.67 19.05 -1.06
CA GLY A 45 -19.41 19.73 0.21
C GLY A 45 -20.45 19.47 1.29
N GLU A 46 -21.47 18.64 1.03
CA GLU A 46 -22.46 18.26 2.02
C GLU A 46 -21.87 17.22 3.00
N VAL A 47 -21.51 17.65 4.20
CA VAL A 47 -20.91 16.77 5.24
C VAL A 47 -21.84 16.50 6.43
N ASN A 48 -22.95 17.22 6.51
CA ASN A 48 -23.93 17.10 7.60
C ASN A 48 -24.93 15.98 7.27
N ARG A 49 -25.00 14.96 8.13
CA ARG A 49 -25.96 13.83 8.03
C ARG A 49 -25.92 13.01 6.73
N VAL A 50 -24.90 13.18 5.88
CA VAL A 50 -24.71 12.36 4.66
C VAL A 50 -24.06 11.01 4.98
N LEU A 51 -23.06 11.03 5.85
CA LEU A 51 -22.39 9.86 6.41
C LEU A 51 -22.37 9.96 7.94
N SER A 52 -22.39 8.80 8.60
CA SER A 52 -22.12 8.73 10.04
C SER A 52 -20.68 9.17 10.34
N ASP A 53 -20.45 9.62 11.56
CA ASP A 53 -19.10 9.96 12.04
C ASP A 53 -18.15 8.75 11.93
N GLU A 54 -18.65 7.55 12.17
CA GLU A 54 -17.92 6.30 11.97
C GLU A 54 -17.48 6.09 10.52
N ASN A 55 -18.38 6.32 9.55
CA ASN A 55 -18.04 6.18 8.13
C ASN A 55 -17.02 7.22 7.69
N PHE A 56 -17.08 8.45 8.21
CA PHE A 56 -16.02 9.44 7.98
C PHE A 56 -14.67 8.98 8.56
N LEU A 57 -14.65 8.40 9.75
CA LEU A 57 -13.43 7.86 10.35
C LEU A 57 -12.86 6.68 9.53
N ARG A 58 -13.73 5.80 9.02
CA ARG A 58 -13.33 4.73 8.10
C ARG A 58 -12.70 5.28 6.82
N LEU A 59 -13.31 6.30 6.20
CA LEU A 59 -12.74 7.00 5.05
C LEU A 59 -11.37 7.62 5.37
N ALA A 60 -11.21 8.24 6.53
CA ALA A 60 -9.94 8.82 6.95
C ALA A 60 -8.84 7.75 7.05
N THR A 61 -9.15 6.59 7.63
CA THR A 61 -8.22 5.46 7.73
C THR A 61 -7.85 4.91 6.35
N GLU A 62 -8.83 4.70 5.46
CA GLU A 62 -8.62 4.22 4.09
C GLU A 62 -7.79 5.19 3.24
N LEU A 63 -7.97 6.50 3.45
CA LEU A 63 -7.18 7.55 2.80
C LEU A 63 -5.79 7.75 3.44
N GLY A 64 -5.52 7.11 4.59
CA GLY A 64 -4.27 7.24 5.33
C GLY A 64 -4.07 8.61 5.98
N LEU A 65 -5.15 9.27 6.42
CA LEU A 65 -5.14 10.61 6.98
C LEU A 65 -4.92 10.62 8.50
N ASP A 66 -3.98 11.44 8.97
CA ASP A 66 -3.85 11.76 10.41
C ASP A 66 -4.66 13.02 10.75
N LEU A 67 -5.85 12.81 11.34
CA LEU A 67 -6.77 13.90 11.68
C LEU A 67 -6.33 14.75 12.89
N ARG A 68 -5.16 14.47 13.49
CA ARG A 68 -4.57 15.26 14.57
C ARG A 68 -3.75 16.45 14.07
N GLY A 69 -3.60 16.60 12.74
CA GLY A 69 -2.91 17.73 12.12
C GLY A 69 -1.40 17.53 11.90
N TYR A 70 -0.87 16.33 12.15
CA TYR A 70 0.52 16.01 11.83
C TYR A 70 0.69 15.83 10.32
N GLN A 71 1.23 16.83 9.64
CA GLN A 71 1.57 16.73 8.22
C GLN A 71 2.98 16.16 8.05
N TRP A 72 3.03 14.85 7.80
CA TRP A 72 4.28 14.16 7.45
C TRP A 72 4.58 14.36 5.96
N LYS A 73 5.78 14.87 5.66
CA LYS A 73 6.24 15.13 4.29
C LYS A 73 7.01 13.93 3.74
N THR A 74 6.64 13.52 2.53
CA THR A 74 7.35 12.47 1.77
C THR A 74 8.75 12.93 1.39
N ALA A 75 9.76 12.13 1.73
CA ALA A 75 11.14 12.31 1.27
C ALA A 75 11.46 11.28 0.19
N LYS A 76 12.06 11.72 -0.92
CA LYS A 76 12.49 10.86 -2.04
C LYS A 76 13.83 10.19 -1.70
N THR A 77 13.80 9.25 -0.77
CA THR A 77 14.99 8.48 -0.38
C THR A 77 15.41 7.47 -1.46
N PRO A 78 16.64 6.91 -1.41
CA PRO A 78 17.02 5.82 -2.30
C PRO A 78 16.05 4.64 -2.32
N VAL A 79 15.51 4.22 -1.17
CA VAL A 79 14.46 3.17 -1.11
C VAL A 79 13.20 3.63 -1.81
N PHE A 80 12.74 4.85 -1.53
CA PHE A 80 11.57 5.41 -2.18
C PHE A 80 11.72 5.40 -3.70
N ASN A 81 12.82 5.96 -4.21
CA ASN A 81 13.02 6.08 -5.66
C ASN A 81 13.11 4.71 -6.33
N LYS A 82 13.82 3.75 -5.72
CA LYS A 82 13.98 2.41 -6.29
C LYS A 82 12.65 1.66 -6.33
N VAL A 83 11.91 1.63 -5.21
CA VAL A 83 10.62 0.94 -5.12
C VAL A 83 9.60 1.62 -6.02
N TYR A 84 9.52 2.96 -6.03
CA TYR A 84 8.62 3.69 -6.92
C TYR A 84 8.89 3.38 -8.39
N THR A 85 10.16 3.35 -8.79
CA THR A 85 10.55 3.00 -10.17
C THR A 85 10.16 1.56 -10.49
N GLN A 86 10.39 0.62 -9.58
CA GLN A 86 10.00 -0.78 -9.80
C GLN A 86 8.47 -0.93 -9.94
N LEU A 87 7.70 -0.22 -9.12
CA LEU A 87 6.23 -0.18 -9.21
C LEU A 87 5.78 0.37 -10.58
N GLN A 88 6.40 1.46 -11.02
CA GLN A 88 6.12 2.07 -12.32
C GLN A 88 6.41 1.11 -13.48
N VAL A 89 7.56 0.43 -13.45
CA VAL A 89 7.91 -0.57 -14.46
C VAL A 89 6.93 -1.75 -14.43
N CYS A 90 6.60 -2.27 -13.24
CA CYS A 90 5.63 -3.38 -13.14
C CYS A 90 4.27 -2.99 -13.69
N GLN A 91 3.81 -1.76 -13.41
CA GLN A 91 2.54 -1.26 -13.91
C GLN A 91 2.55 -1.12 -15.43
N ASN A 92 3.54 -0.40 -15.97
CA ASN A 92 3.57 -0.06 -17.39
C ASN A 92 3.77 -1.28 -18.29
N GLU A 93 4.60 -2.22 -17.85
CA GLU A 93 4.99 -3.38 -18.66
C GLU A 93 4.15 -4.63 -18.37
N GLY A 94 3.21 -4.58 -17.41
CA GLY A 94 2.44 -5.75 -16.99
C GLY A 94 3.30 -6.88 -16.42
N ILE A 95 4.46 -6.54 -15.83
CA ILE A 95 5.43 -7.51 -15.29
C ILE A 95 5.33 -7.62 -13.77
N SER A 96 6.04 -8.62 -13.24
CA SER A 96 6.02 -8.94 -11.81
C SER A 96 7.39 -8.82 -11.16
N ALA A 97 7.42 -8.40 -9.90
CA ALA A 97 8.64 -8.33 -9.11
C ALA A 97 8.40 -8.66 -7.64
N MET A 98 9.41 -9.27 -7.01
CA MET A 98 9.47 -9.49 -5.56
C MET A 98 10.58 -8.67 -4.90
N LEU A 99 10.21 -7.94 -3.84
CA LEU A 99 11.14 -7.19 -2.99
C LEU A 99 11.10 -7.72 -1.55
N VAL A 100 12.19 -8.34 -1.11
CA VAL A 100 12.40 -8.71 0.29
C VAL A 100 13.53 -7.86 0.85
N ASP A 101 13.19 -6.99 1.79
CA ASP A 101 14.15 -6.09 2.42
C ASP A 101 13.83 -5.89 3.90
N ASN A 102 14.74 -5.27 4.63
CA ASN A 102 14.61 -4.95 6.05
C ASN A 102 13.28 -4.23 6.35
N ALA A 103 12.69 -4.54 7.51
CA ALA A 103 11.51 -3.84 7.99
C ALA A 103 11.83 -2.36 8.28
N GLY A 104 10.87 -1.47 8.02
CA GLY A 104 10.99 -0.05 8.37
C GLY A 104 11.88 0.79 7.43
N VAL A 105 12.36 0.25 6.31
CA VAL A 105 13.15 1.00 5.31
C VAL A 105 12.32 1.91 4.39
N GLY A 106 10.98 1.80 4.44
CA GLY A 106 10.06 2.67 3.69
C GLY A 106 9.31 2.01 2.52
N LYS A 107 9.37 0.68 2.38
CA LYS A 107 8.64 -0.08 1.34
C LYS A 107 7.14 0.24 1.33
N SER A 108 6.45 -0.05 2.43
CA SER A 108 5.00 0.16 2.62
C SER A 108 4.58 1.62 2.40
N TYR A 109 5.41 2.56 2.86
CA TYR A 109 5.18 3.98 2.66
C TYR A 109 5.19 4.33 1.17
N THR A 110 6.21 3.86 0.44
CA THR A 110 6.37 4.13 -0.98
C THR A 110 5.22 3.55 -1.80
N ALA A 111 4.81 2.30 -1.52
CA ALA A 111 3.66 1.68 -2.18
C ALA A 111 2.36 2.45 -1.93
N LYS A 112 2.14 2.91 -0.68
CA LYS A 112 0.97 3.72 -0.33
C LYS A 112 0.97 5.07 -1.03
N GLU A 113 2.11 5.73 -1.16
CA GLU A 113 2.25 6.99 -1.91
C GLU A 113 2.00 6.77 -3.41
N TYR A 114 2.55 5.69 -3.97
CA TYR A 114 2.39 5.34 -5.38
C TYR A 114 0.91 5.24 -5.79
N VAL A 115 0.08 4.52 -5.02
CA VAL A 115 -1.36 4.37 -5.31
C VAL A 115 -2.19 5.64 -5.05
N LYS A 116 -1.61 6.68 -4.43
CA LYS A 116 -2.25 8.00 -4.36
C LYS A 116 -2.07 8.77 -5.65
N GLU A 117 -0.94 8.58 -6.29
CA GLU A 117 -0.52 9.39 -7.43
C GLU A 117 -0.94 8.77 -8.76
N ASN A 118 -1.03 7.44 -8.81
CA ASN A 118 -1.24 6.66 -10.03
C ASN A 118 -2.62 5.98 -10.05
N ALA A 119 -3.30 6.06 -11.20
CA ALA A 119 -4.55 5.35 -11.45
C ALA A 119 -4.30 3.84 -11.64
N ASN A 120 -5.36 3.04 -11.54
CA ASN A 120 -5.33 1.58 -11.77
C ASN A 120 -4.30 0.81 -10.92
N ALA A 121 -3.86 1.37 -9.81
CA ALA A 121 -2.95 0.72 -8.88
C ALA A 121 -3.60 0.54 -7.51
N VAL A 122 -3.56 -0.69 -6.97
CA VAL A 122 -4.12 -1.00 -5.65
C VAL A 122 -3.04 -1.50 -4.70
N TYR A 123 -3.16 -1.07 -3.44
CA TYR A 123 -2.33 -1.54 -2.33
C TYR A 123 -3.15 -2.50 -1.47
N ILE A 124 -2.59 -3.69 -1.23
CA ILE A 124 -3.18 -4.74 -0.42
C ILE A 124 -2.24 -5.05 0.75
N ASP A 125 -2.73 -4.85 1.97
CA ASP A 125 -2.03 -5.25 3.18
C ASP A 125 -2.37 -6.72 3.49
N CYS A 126 -1.50 -7.64 3.08
CA CYS A 126 -1.74 -9.08 3.20
C CYS A 126 -1.87 -9.54 4.66
N SER A 127 -1.33 -8.78 5.62
CA SER A 127 -1.50 -9.05 7.06
C SER A 127 -2.97 -8.97 7.49
N GLN A 128 -3.80 -8.20 6.78
CA GLN A 128 -5.22 -8.01 7.08
C GLN A 128 -6.13 -8.95 6.27
N VAL A 129 -5.62 -9.58 5.21
CA VAL A 129 -6.42 -10.37 4.26
C VAL A 129 -5.82 -11.75 3.98
N LYS A 130 -5.50 -12.47 5.07
CA LYS A 130 -4.69 -13.69 5.03
C LYS A 130 -5.31 -14.88 4.28
N THR A 131 -6.62 -14.93 4.08
CA THR A 131 -7.34 -16.08 3.50
C THR A 131 -7.80 -15.80 2.07
N LYS A 132 -7.94 -16.86 1.24
CA LYS A 132 -8.28 -16.73 -0.18
C LYS A 132 -9.51 -15.87 -0.49
N LEU A 133 -10.57 -16.02 0.32
CA LEU A 133 -11.84 -15.33 0.10
C LEU A 133 -11.72 -13.83 0.40
N ILE A 134 -11.09 -13.49 1.53
CA ILE A 134 -10.93 -12.10 1.95
C ILE A 134 -9.95 -11.40 1.02
N PHE A 135 -8.87 -12.08 0.63
CA PHE A 135 -7.84 -11.59 -0.28
C PHE A 135 -8.41 -11.13 -1.63
N ILE A 136 -9.10 -12.02 -2.35
CA ILE A 136 -9.67 -11.71 -3.67
C ILE A 136 -10.77 -10.64 -3.56
N LYS A 137 -11.62 -10.71 -2.53
CA LYS A 137 -12.65 -9.69 -2.29
C LYS A 137 -12.04 -8.31 -2.05
N GLU A 138 -10.93 -8.24 -1.32
CA GLU A 138 -10.26 -6.98 -1.05
C GLU A 138 -9.63 -6.39 -2.31
N ILE A 139 -8.99 -7.19 -3.15
CA ILE A 139 -8.47 -6.75 -4.45
C ILE A 139 -9.62 -6.18 -5.31
N ALA A 140 -10.70 -6.96 -5.49
CA ALA A 140 -11.86 -6.55 -6.27
C ALA A 140 -12.47 -5.25 -5.71
N ARG A 141 -12.62 -5.14 -4.39
CA ARG A 141 -13.10 -3.93 -3.73
C ARG A 141 -12.19 -2.74 -4.03
N LYS A 142 -10.87 -2.87 -3.89
CA LYS A 142 -9.93 -1.75 -4.09
C LYS A 142 -9.93 -1.22 -5.53
N PHE A 143 -10.19 -2.06 -6.52
CA PHE A 143 -10.46 -1.64 -7.91
C PHE A 143 -11.86 -1.07 -8.13
N GLY A 144 -12.70 -1.01 -7.10
CA GLY A 144 -14.07 -0.48 -7.18
C GLY A 144 -15.07 -1.43 -7.82
N LEU A 145 -14.80 -2.74 -7.80
CA LEU A 145 -15.71 -3.77 -8.26
C LEU A 145 -16.69 -4.19 -7.15
N ASN A 146 -17.73 -4.94 -7.53
CA ASN A 146 -18.61 -5.54 -6.53
C ASN A 146 -17.90 -6.71 -5.82
N ALA A 147 -17.64 -6.57 -4.52
CA ALA A 147 -17.03 -7.62 -3.70
C ALA A 147 -18.05 -8.44 -2.88
N LYS A 148 -19.35 -8.28 -3.17
CA LYS A 148 -20.45 -9.03 -2.54
C LYS A 148 -21.05 -10.04 -3.52
N GLY A 149 -21.39 -11.22 -3.01
CA GLY A 149 -21.97 -12.29 -3.82
C GLY A 149 -21.12 -13.57 -3.79
N ARG A 150 -21.35 -14.43 -4.79
CA ARG A 150 -20.61 -15.69 -4.92
C ARG A 150 -19.18 -15.41 -5.33
N TYR A 151 -18.26 -16.18 -4.77
CA TYR A 151 -16.83 -16.04 -5.05
C TYR A 151 -16.50 -16.12 -6.55
N ALA A 152 -17.13 -17.05 -7.27
CA ALA A 152 -16.89 -17.24 -8.70
C ALA A 152 -17.26 -16.01 -9.54
N ASP A 153 -18.36 -15.33 -9.21
CA ASP A 153 -18.78 -14.11 -9.92
C ASP A 153 -17.79 -12.98 -9.67
N ILE A 154 -17.39 -12.77 -8.40
CA ILE A 154 -16.40 -11.75 -8.01
C ILE A 154 -15.06 -11.99 -8.70
N TYR A 155 -14.60 -13.25 -8.72
CA TYR A 155 -13.34 -13.62 -9.37
C TYR A 155 -13.39 -13.38 -10.88
N LYS A 156 -14.49 -13.78 -11.53
CA LYS A 156 -14.70 -13.56 -12.96
C LYS A 156 -14.70 -12.07 -13.32
N ASP A 157 -15.42 -11.25 -12.55
CA ASP A 157 -15.48 -9.81 -12.75
C ASP A 157 -14.10 -9.15 -12.55
N LEU A 158 -13.34 -9.61 -11.54
CA LEU A 158 -11.98 -9.13 -11.30
C LEU A 158 -11.05 -9.46 -12.46
N VAL A 159 -11.04 -10.71 -12.95
CA VAL A 159 -10.22 -11.11 -14.10
C VAL A 159 -10.61 -10.30 -15.35
N PHE A 160 -11.91 -10.15 -15.62
CA PHE A 160 -12.38 -9.36 -16.75
C PHE A 160 -11.91 -7.90 -16.67
N TYR A 161 -12.04 -7.27 -15.50
CA TYR A 161 -11.58 -5.90 -15.27
C TYR A 161 -10.07 -5.76 -15.49
N LEU A 162 -9.27 -6.65 -14.92
CA LEU A 162 -7.81 -6.62 -15.03
C LEU A 162 -7.34 -6.79 -16.49
N ASN A 163 -8.02 -7.61 -17.29
CA ASN A 163 -7.65 -7.81 -18.69
C ASN A 163 -8.12 -6.69 -19.63
N THR A 164 -9.01 -5.82 -19.18
CA THR A 164 -9.57 -4.73 -20.01
C THR A 164 -9.11 -3.35 -19.56
N SER A 165 -8.62 -3.23 -18.33
CA SER A 165 -8.05 -1.99 -17.79
C SER A 165 -6.68 -1.68 -18.38
N VAL A 166 -6.38 -0.39 -18.52
CA VAL A 166 -5.06 0.07 -18.93
C VAL A 166 -4.09 -0.04 -17.77
N ALA A 167 -3.06 -0.87 -17.91
CA ALA A 167 -1.93 -1.01 -16.99
C ALA A 167 -2.36 -1.14 -15.50
N PRO A 168 -3.16 -2.14 -15.13
CA PRO A 168 -3.48 -2.38 -13.73
C PRO A 168 -2.27 -2.88 -12.95
N LEU A 169 -2.17 -2.47 -11.68
CA LEU A 169 -1.10 -2.90 -10.76
C LEU A 169 -1.69 -3.37 -9.43
N ILE A 170 -1.27 -4.56 -8.99
CA ILE A 170 -1.57 -5.09 -7.66
C ILE A 170 -0.30 -5.11 -6.82
N ILE A 171 -0.27 -4.31 -5.76
CA ILE A 171 0.84 -4.27 -4.79
C ILE A 171 0.45 -5.07 -3.55
N LEU A 172 1.23 -6.10 -3.23
CA LEU A 172 1.03 -7.03 -2.14
C LEU A 172 2.08 -6.74 -1.05
N ASP A 173 1.68 -6.03 -0.01
CA ASP A 173 2.54 -5.72 1.13
C ASP A 173 2.36 -6.73 2.26
N GLU A 174 3.43 -6.99 3.02
CA GLU A 174 3.49 -8.05 4.04
C GLU A 174 3.02 -9.42 3.51
N ALA A 175 3.37 -9.74 2.27
CA ALA A 175 2.85 -10.93 1.58
C ALA A 175 3.17 -12.26 2.28
N GLY A 176 4.18 -12.30 3.15
CA GLY A 176 4.52 -13.47 3.97
C GLY A 176 3.41 -13.89 4.95
N ASP A 177 2.44 -13.02 5.22
CA ASP A 177 1.29 -13.32 6.08
C ASP A 177 0.17 -14.12 5.39
N LEU A 178 0.21 -14.27 4.06
CA LEU A 178 -0.80 -15.01 3.32
C LEU A 178 -0.77 -16.50 3.66
N LYS A 179 -1.97 -17.10 3.74
CA LYS A 179 -2.10 -18.55 3.82
C LYS A 179 -1.81 -19.21 2.45
N PRO A 180 -1.41 -20.50 2.43
CA PRO A 180 -1.08 -21.19 1.19
C PRO A 180 -2.18 -21.19 0.12
N ASP A 181 -3.45 -21.22 0.53
CA ASP A 181 -4.60 -21.16 -0.38
C ASP A 181 -4.72 -19.79 -1.06
N ALA A 182 -4.40 -18.70 -0.35
CA ALA A 182 -4.37 -17.36 -0.95
C ALA A 182 -3.24 -17.21 -1.98
N PHE A 183 -2.07 -17.86 -1.76
CA PHE A 183 -1.01 -17.90 -2.77
C PHE A 183 -1.42 -18.67 -4.03
N LEU A 184 -2.21 -19.75 -3.90
CA LEU A 184 -2.76 -20.45 -5.06
C LEU A 184 -3.73 -19.57 -5.86
N GLU A 185 -4.58 -18.79 -5.19
CA GLU A 185 -5.45 -17.82 -5.88
C GLU A 185 -4.67 -16.70 -6.54
N LEU A 186 -3.62 -16.18 -5.89
CA LEU A 186 -2.74 -15.19 -6.48
C LEU A 186 -2.08 -15.75 -7.76
N LYS A 187 -1.62 -16.99 -7.71
CA LYS A 187 -1.12 -17.72 -8.86
C LYS A 187 -2.18 -17.87 -9.95
N ALA A 188 -3.40 -18.26 -9.61
CA ALA A 188 -4.47 -18.38 -10.60
C ALA A 188 -4.77 -17.02 -11.26
N LEU A 189 -4.84 -15.95 -10.46
CA LEU A 189 -5.12 -14.59 -10.92
C LEU A 189 -4.01 -14.07 -11.83
N TRP A 190 -2.74 -14.30 -11.46
CA TRP A 190 -1.58 -13.96 -12.29
C TRP A 190 -1.66 -14.66 -13.66
N ASN A 191 -2.00 -15.94 -13.71
CA ASN A 191 -2.16 -16.68 -14.97
C ASN A 191 -3.28 -16.10 -15.84
N ALA A 192 -4.39 -15.74 -15.22
CA ALA A 192 -5.55 -15.23 -15.92
C ALA A 192 -5.32 -13.82 -16.53
N THR A 193 -4.22 -13.16 -16.15
CA THR A 193 -3.94 -11.75 -16.47
C THR A 193 -2.46 -11.51 -16.86
N GLU A 194 -1.77 -12.58 -17.26
CA GLU A 194 -0.35 -12.57 -17.62
C GLU A 194 -0.07 -11.57 -18.74
N GLY A 195 0.96 -10.73 -18.55
CA GLY A 195 1.37 -9.71 -19.52
C GLY A 195 0.45 -8.48 -19.59
N LEU A 196 -0.67 -8.47 -18.86
CA LEU A 196 -1.61 -7.34 -18.82
C LEU A 196 -1.61 -6.64 -17.46
N THR A 197 -1.42 -7.40 -16.37
CA THR A 197 -1.43 -6.87 -15.01
C THR A 197 -0.04 -6.90 -14.38
N GLY A 198 0.39 -5.76 -13.85
CA GLY A 198 1.57 -5.66 -13.01
C GLY A 198 1.32 -6.25 -11.62
N TYR A 199 2.31 -7.00 -11.10
CA TYR A 199 2.27 -7.51 -9.73
C TYR A 199 3.54 -7.15 -8.96
N TYR A 200 3.37 -6.58 -7.78
CA TYR A 200 4.51 -6.23 -6.94
C TYR A 200 4.36 -6.84 -5.56
N MET A 201 5.13 -7.88 -5.28
CA MET A 201 5.12 -8.55 -3.98
C MET A 201 6.25 -8.01 -3.12
N MET A 202 5.93 -7.62 -1.89
CA MET A 202 6.94 -7.15 -0.95
C MET A 202 6.74 -7.64 0.48
N GLY A 203 7.84 -7.74 1.19
CA GLY A 203 7.87 -8.18 2.58
C GLY A 203 9.25 -8.05 3.21
N ALA A 204 9.37 -8.55 4.43
CA ALA A 204 10.64 -8.74 5.13
C ALA A 204 11.08 -10.22 5.08
N ASP A 205 12.01 -10.63 5.94
CA ASP A 205 12.56 -11.99 5.97
C ASP A 205 11.49 -13.08 6.13
N GLY A 206 10.36 -12.75 6.76
CA GLY A 206 9.21 -13.66 6.84
C GLY A 206 8.68 -14.10 5.47
N LEU A 207 8.66 -13.21 4.47
CA LEU A 207 8.26 -13.57 3.11
C LEU A 207 9.27 -14.52 2.46
N ARG A 208 10.57 -14.23 2.58
CA ARG A 208 11.63 -15.12 2.08
C ARG A 208 11.52 -16.52 2.69
N ALA A 209 11.45 -16.60 4.02
CA ALA A 209 11.33 -17.86 4.74
C ALA A 209 10.07 -18.66 4.34
N VAL A 210 8.94 -17.98 4.12
CA VAL A 210 7.71 -18.62 3.64
C VAL A 210 7.91 -19.18 2.23
N VAL A 211 8.48 -18.43 1.30
CA VAL A 211 8.68 -18.90 -0.08
C VAL A 211 9.66 -20.07 -0.12
N GLU A 212 10.87 -19.91 0.45
CA GLU A 212 11.92 -20.91 0.43
C GLU A 212 11.46 -22.23 1.08
N ARG A 213 10.92 -22.17 2.30
CA ARG A 213 10.43 -23.35 3.02
C ARG A 213 9.37 -24.12 2.24
N ASN A 214 8.42 -23.42 1.59
CA ASN A 214 7.35 -24.11 0.87
C ASN A 214 7.82 -24.67 -0.47
N ILE A 215 8.87 -24.12 -1.08
CA ILE A 215 9.56 -24.74 -2.22
C ILE A 215 10.29 -26.01 -1.79
N GLU A 216 11.04 -25.97 -0.69
CA GLU A 216 11.73 -27.14 -0.12
C GLU A 216 10.76 -28.28 0.21
N LEU A 217 9.62 -27.94 0.81
CA LEU A 217 8.55 -28.88 1.13
C LEU A 217 7.74 -29.32 -0.11
N ARG A 218 8.11 -28.89 -1.32
CA ARG A 218 7.42 -29.18 -2.60
C ARG A 218 5.93 -28.87 -2.55
N LYS A 219 5.53 -27.82 -1.83
CA LYS A 219 4.13 -27.41 -1.80
C LYS A 219 3.73 -26.86 -3.16
N ILE A 220 2.54 -27.28 -3.60
CA ILE A 220 1.99 -26.93 -4.91
C ILE A 220 1.97 -25.41 -5.07
N GLY A 221 2.46 -24.95 -6.23
CA GLY A 221 2.37 -23.57 -6.66
C GLY A 221 3.51 -22.64 -6.22
N TYR A 222 4.30 -22.96 -5.19
CA TYR A 222 5.33 -22.04 -4.69
C TYR A 222 6.53 -21.86 -5.62
N THR A 223 7.03 -22.95 -6.25
CA THR A 223 8.09 -22.86 -7.27
C THR A 223 7.65 -21.99 -8.43
N GLU A 224 6.41 -22.18 -8.89
CA GLU A 224 5.87 -21.41 -10.01
C GLU A 224 5.60 -19.95 -9.63
N LEU A 225 5.09 -19.70 -8.41
CA LEU A 225 4.93 -18.36 -7.88
C LEU A 225 6.27 -17.64 -7.85
N PHE A 226 7.31 -18.26 -7.29
CA PHE A 226 8.64 -17.64 -7.24
C PHE A 226 9.17 -17.34 -8.65
N ARG A 227 8.93 -18.25 -9.61
CA ARG A 227 9.24 -18.03 -11.03
C ARG A 227 8.58 -16.79 -11.61
N ARG A 228 7.28 -16.68 -11.43
CA ARG A 228 6.49 -15.58 -11.98
C ARG A 228 6.85 -14.22 -11.39
N PHE A 229 7.33 -14.20 -10.15
CA PHE A 229 7.81 -12.99 -9.49
C PHE A 229 9.33 -12.75 -9.66
N GLY A 230 9.95 -13.44 -10.63
CA GLY A 230 11.30 -13.16 -11.14
C GLY A 230 12.43 -13.98 -10.53
N GLU A 231 12.14 -15.08 -9.83
CA GLU A 231 13.11 -16.04 -9.26
C GLU A 231 14.20 -15.43 -8.38
N ARG A 232 13.95 -14.23 -7.84
CA ARG A 232 14.93 -13.50 -7.05
C ARG A 232 14.27 -12.68 -5.96
N PHE A 233 14.90 -12.68 -4.80
CA PHE A 233 14.57 -11.78 -3.70
C PHE A 233 15.34 -10.47 -3.89
N GLN A 234 14.72 -9.47 -4.52
CA GLN A 234 15.36 -8.18 -4.70
C GLN A 234 15.47 -7.45 -3.35
N GLN A 235 16.55 -6.70 -3.17
CA GLN A 235 16.80 -5.87 -1.99
C GLN A 235 17.34 -4.50 -2.45
N VAL A 236 17.01 -3.43 -1.73
CA VAL A 236 17.58 -2.10 -1.97
C VAL A 236 18.67 -1.79 -0.95
N THR A 237 18.47 -2.21 0.30
CA THR A 237 19.45 -2.03 1.36
C THR A 237 20.73 -2.81 1.07
N PRO A 238 21.94 -2.23 1.26
CA PRO A 238 23.20 -2.93 1.04
C PRO A 238 23.43 -4.05 2.06
N VAL A 239 24.24 -5.03 1.65
CA VAL A 239 24.70 -6.14 2.48
C VAL A 239 25.99 -5.71 3.19
N GLY A 240 26.11 -6.00 4.49
CA GLY A 240 27.27 -5.59 5.31
C GLY A 240 26.89 -4.53 6.35
N LYS A 241 27.51 -4.61 7.55
CA LYS A 241 27.10 -3.78 8.70
C LYS A 241 27.42 -2.29 8.52
N GLU A 242 28.60 -1.98 7.99
CA GLU A 242 29.06 -0.59 7.81
C GLU A 242 28.27 0.12 6.71
N ASP A 243 28.07 -0.55 5.57
CA ASP A 243 27.24 -0.06 4.46
C ASP A 243 25.77 0.12 4.88
N LEU A 244 25.26 -0.78 5.73
CA LEU A 244 23.91 -0.65 6.28
C LEU A 244 23.76 0.56 7.22
N ASP A 245 24.74 0.83 8.08
CA ASP A 245 24.68 1.96 9.02
C ASP A 245 24.75 3.30 8.26
N SER A 246 25.67 3.42 7.30
CA SER A 246 25.80 4.62 6.46
C SER A 246 24.53 4.85 5.63
N PHE A 247 23.96 3.78 5.06
CA PHE A 247 22.70 3.84 4.34
C PHE A 247 21.55 4.32 5.24
N LYS A 248 21.38 3.72 6.43
CA LYS A 248 20.34 4.13 7.39
C LYS A 248 20.49 5.60 7.79
N ARG A 249 21.72 6.09 8.02
CA ARG A 249 21.99 7.50 8.32
C ARG A 249 21.54 8.40 7.18
N GLN A 250 21.85 8.04 5.94
CA GLN A 250 21.43 8.79 4.76
C GLN A 250 19.90 8.84 4.65
N GLN A 251 19.22 7.69 4.74
CA GLN A 251 17.75 7.61 4.70
C GLN A 251 17.12 8.50 5.78
N LEU A 252 17.57 8.36 7.03
CA LEU A 252 17.07 9.13 8.16
C LEU A 252 17.29 10.63 7.97
N SER A 253 18.48 11.03 7.49
CA SER A 253 18.81 12.44 7.23
C SER A 253 17.86 13.06 6.22
N LEU A 254 17.59 12.38 5.10
CA LEU A 254 16.68 12.86 4.06
C LEU A 254 15.25 13.04 4.60
N VAL A 255 14.75 12.06 5.35
CA VAL A 255 13.41 12.10 5.92
C VAL A 255 13.28 13.19 6.99
N ALA A 256 14.27 13.30 7.88
CA ALA A 256 14.30 14.30 8.93
C ALA A 256 14.33 15.73 8.35
N LYS A 257 15.21 15.98 7.37
CA LYS A 257 15.31 17.26 6.66
C LYS A 257 14.00 17.65 5.97
N ALA A 258 13.38 16.71 5.24
CA ALA A 258 12.10 16.95 4.57
C ALA A 258 10.98 17.37 5.56
N ASN A 259 11.06 16.89 6.80
CA ASN A 259 10.11 17.18 7.86
C ASN A 259 10.55 18.33 8.79
N GLY A 260 11.61 19.06 8.45
CA GLY A 260 12.11 20.20 9.22
C GLY A 260 12.70 19.82 10.58
N MET A 261 13.13 18.57 10.76
CA MET A 261 13.78 18.11 11.98
C MET A 261 15.29 18.41 11.90
N THR A 262 15.85 18.97 12.97
CA THR A 262 17.27 19.31 13.11
C THR A 262 18.02 18.25 13.95
N ASN A 263 19.33 18.40 14.13
CA ASN A 263 20.19 17.51 14.95
C ASN A 263 20.17 16.04 14.52
N ILE A 264 20.53 15.78 13.26
CA ILE A 264 20.49 14.42 12.66
C ILE A 264 21.29 13.38 13.48
N GLN A 265 22.43 13.76 14.04
CA GLN A 265 23.26 12.84 14.83
C GLN A 265 22.55 12.39 16.12
N GLU A 266 21.89 13.30 16.81
CA GLU A 266 21.10 13.00 18.01
C GLU A 266 19.87 12.15 17.67
N LEU A 267 19.17 12.50 16.58
CA LEU A 267 18.05 11.70 16.08
C LEU A 267 18.49 10.29 15.71
N TYR A 268 19.64 10.14 15.07
CA TYR A 268 20.18 8.83 14.74
C TYR A 268 20.49 8.03 16.01
N ALA A 269 21.16 8.62 17.00
CA ALA A 269 21.45 7.98 18.27
C ALA A 269 20.17 7.52 19.00
N LYS A 270 19.11 8.34 19.01
CA LYS A 270 17.82 8.02 19.64
C LYS A 270 17.04 6.92 18.91
N THR A 271 17.13 6.86 17.58
CA THR A 271 16.27 6.00 16.76
C THR A 271 16.98 4.73 16.27
N GLY A 272 18.32 4.69 16.30
CA GLY A 272 19.11 3.64 15.66
C GLY A 272 18.90 3.57 14.15
N GLY A 273 18.59 4.70 13.51
CA GLY A 273 18.30 4.78 12.07
C GLY A 273 16.91 4.30 11.66
N SER A 274 16.02 3.97 12.61
CA SER A 274 14.66 3.52 12.30
C SER A 274 13.77 4.69 11.88
N LEU A 275 13.25 4.65 10.63
CA LEU A 275 12.29 5.64 10.14
C LEU A 275 10.95 5.58 10.89
N THR A 276 10.55 4.42 11.37
CA THR A 276 9.37 4.26 12.23
C THR A 276 9.54 5.02 13.54
N ARG A 277 10.70 4.90 14.20
CA ARG A 277 11.00 5.65 15.43
C ARG A 277 11.16 7.14 15.16
N LEU A 278 11.71 7.52 14.00
CA LEU A 278 11.80 8.94 13.60
C LEU A 278 10.41 9.60 13.53
N ASN A 279 9.39 8.90 13.00
CA ASN A 279 8.02 9.41 12.98
C ASN A 279 7.46 9.66 14.40
N ILE A 280 7.82 8.80 15.36
CA ILE A 280 7.46 8.98 16.77
C ILE A 280 8.10 10.25 17.32
N GLU A 281 9.40 10.47 17.06
CA GLU A 281 10.10 11.68 17.49
C GLU A 281 9.51 12.95 16.86
N PHE A 282 9.16 12.91 15.58
CA PHE A 282 8.45 14.01 14.92
C PHE A 282 7.13 14.36 15.62
N LYS A 283 6.30 13.36 15.94
CA LYS A 283 5.04 13.57 16.65
C LYS A 283 5.25 14.16 18.04
N LYS A 284 6.30 13.74 18.77
CA LYS A 284 6.68 14.33 20.07
C LYS A 284 7.05 15.80 19.94
N LEU A 285 7.89 16.15 18.95
CA LEU A 285 8.28 17.53 18.69
C LEU A 285 7.06 18.40 18.37
N LYS A 286 6.15 17.92 17.51
CA LYS A 286 4.94 18.67 17.16
C LYS A 286 3.97 18.83 18.32
N ARG A 287 3.87 17.86 19.23
CA ARG A 287 3.07 18.02 20.46
C ARG A 287 3.62 19.13 21.36
N ARG A 288 4.93 19.21 21.53
CA ARG A 288 5.59 20.25 22.35
C ARG A 288 5.47 21.66 21.77
N GLN A 289 5.24 21.79 20.46
CA GLN A 289 5.04 23.10 19.81
C GLN A 289 3.60 23.62 19.93
N VAL A 290 2.65 22.75 20.31
CA VAL A 290 1.21 23.06 20.40
C VAL A 290 0.73 23.11 21.86
N ALA A 291 1.47 22.51 22.78
CA ALA A 291 1.29 22.65 24.23
C ALA A 291 2.00 23.92 24.73
#